data_AF-A0A2S6A7W2-F1
#
_entry.id   AF-A0A2S6A7W2-F1
#
_cell.length_a   1.000
_cell.length_b   1.000
_cell.length_c   1.000
_cell.angle_alpha   90.00
_cell.angle_beta   90.00
_cell.angle_gamma   90.00
#
_symmetry.space_group_name_H-M   'P 1'
#
loop_
_entity.id
_entity.type
_entity.pdbx_description
1 polymer ?
#
loop_
_entity_poly.entity_id
_entity_poly.type
_entity_poly.pdbx_seq_one_letter_code
_entity_poly.pdbx_strand_id
1 'polypeptide(L)'
;MLDAFERSGEPRTSPRTLHEVGLPAGSRIVLEKPVGEDRDSAEKLNRLLADPVAERAVFRVDHFLAMITVQNLLGSGLADRVLESRWNSAHIAKVEIV
;
A
#
# COMPACT_ATOMS: atom_id res chain seq x y z
N MET A 1 -9.60 -1.28 25.66
CA MET A 1 -9.66 -2.47 24.80
C MET A 1 -8.50 -2.50 23.79
N LEU A 2 -7.31 -2.00 24.16
CA LEU A 2 -6.12 -1.94 23.28
C LEU A 2 -4.82 -2.37 23.98
N ASP A 3 -4.87 -2.94 25.19
CA ASP A 3 -3.65 -3.22 26.00
C ASP A 3 -3.24 -4.70 26.05
N ALA A 4 -3.80 -5.58 25.21
CA ALA A 4 -3.53 -7.02 25.28
C ALA A 4 -2.49 -7.54 24.27
N PHE A 5 -1.87 -6.68 23.44
CA PHE A 5 -1.17 -7.12 22.21
C PHE A 5 0.36 -6.99 22.21
N GLU A 6 1.00 -6.61 23.32
CA GLU A 6 2.43 -6.24 23.34
C GLU A 6 3.42 -7.35 23.74
N ARG A 7 3.01 -8.60 24.01
CA ARG A 7 3.86 -9.54 24.79
C ARG A 7 4.40 -10.81 24.12
N SER A 8 4.33 -11.01 22.81
CA SER A 8 4.96 -12.18 22.17
C SER A 8 5.66 -11.79 20.88
N GLY A 9 6.97 -11.97 20.81
CA GLY A 9 7.84 -11.67 19.65
C GLY A 9 7.61 -12.55 18.42
N GLU A 10 6.37 -12.93 18.12
CA GLU A 10 5.97 -13.58 16.87
C GLU A 10 5.37 -12.55 15.89
N PRO A 11 5.47 -12.77 14.57
CA PRO A 11 4.87 -11.89 13.58
C PRO A 11 3.37 -11.78 13.84
N ARG A 12 2.95 -10.56 14.16
CA ARG A 12 1.59 -10.13 14.49
C ARG A 12 0.64 -10.60 13.38
N THR A 13 -0.22 -11.58 13.68
CA THR A 13 -1.27 -12.13 12.80
C THR A 13 -0.83 -12.44 11.37
N SER A 14 -0.40 -13.68 11.14
CA SER A 14 -0.18 -14.18 9.79
C SER A 14 -1.47 -14.10 8.94
N PRO A 15 -1.40 -13.86 7.63
CA PRO A 15 -2.56 -13.94 6.73
C PRO A 15 -3.33 -15.27 6.86
N ARG A 16 -2.61 -16.34 7.21
CA ARG A 16 -3.19 -17.67 7.47
C ARG A 16 -4.15 -17.66 8.67
N THR A 17 -3.78 -17.00 9.76
CA THR A 17 -4.65 -16.86 10.94
C THR A 17 -5.89 -15.99 10.66
N LEU A 18 -5.83 -15.05 9.71
CA LEU A 18 -7.00 -14.24 9.35
C LEU A 18 -8.08 -15.08 8.64
N HIS A 19 -7.68 -16.09 7.88
CA HIS A 19 -8.62 -17.03 7.26
C HIS A 19 -9.33 -17.90 8.31
N GLU A 20 -8.63 -18.29 9.37
CA GLU A 20 -9.16 -19.17 10.42
C GLU A 20 -10.16 -18.46 11.34
N VAL A 21 -9.95 -17.16 11.59
CA VAL A 21 -10.76 -16.37 12.54
C VAL A 21 -12.06 -15.86 11.91
N GLY A 22 -12.13 -15.75 10.58
CA GLY A 22 -13.30 -15.21 9.87
C GLY A 22 -13.49 -13.72 10.13
N LEU A 23 -13.15 -12.88 9.14
CA LEU A 23 -13.29 -11.43 9.28
C LEU A 23 -14.76 -11.01 9.17
N PRO A 24 -15.26 -10.13 10.06
CA PRO A 24 -16.58 -9.53 9.91
C PRO A 24 -16.77 -8.86 8.55
N ALA A 25 -18.02 -8.81 8.08
CA ALA A 25 -18.35 -8.12 6.84
C ALA A 25 -17.95 -6.63 6.92
N GLY A 26 -17.20 -6.16 5.92
CA GLY A 26 -16.71 -4.78 5.85
C GLY A 26 -15.36 -4.53 6.53
N SER A 27 -14.72 -5.56 7.11
CA SER A 27 -13.35 -5.47 7.59
C SER A 27 -12.39 -5.00 6.50
N ARG A 28 -11.39 -4.21 6.93
CA ARG A 28 -10.27 -3.75 6.10
C ARG A 28 -8.97 -4.23 6.71
N ILE A 29 -8.04 -4.63 5.87
CA ILE A 29 -6.69 -5.04 6.28
C ILE A 29 -5.75 -3.88 6.02
N VAL A 30 -4.97 -3.50 7.01
CA VAL A 30 -3.90 -2.51 6.88
C VAL A 30 -2.56 -3.22 7.08
N LEU A 31 -1.67 -3.11 6.12
CA LEU A 31 -0.36 -3.76 6.11
C LEU A 31 0.73 -2.71 6.19
N GLU A 32 1.59 -2.82 7.20
CA GLU A 32 2.84 -2.08 7.26
C GLU A 32 3.88 -2.73 6.34
N LYS A 33 4.81 -1.91 5.85
CA LYS A 33 5.99 -2.39 5.12
C LYS A 33 6.84 -3.34 6.00
N PRO A 34 7.52 -4.35 5.42
CA PRO A 34 7.62 -4.65 3.98
C PRO A 34 6.45 -5.51 3.45
N VAL A 35 6.06 -5.30 2.19
CA VAL A 35 5.05 -6.12 1.49
C VAL A 35 5.74 -7.25 0.72
N GLY A 36 6.43 -8.12 1.46
CA GLY A 36 7.39 -9.07 0.89
C GLY A 36 8.78 -8.45 0.73
N GLU A 37 9.81 -9.30 0.84
CA GLU A 37 11.22 -8.89 0.71
C GLU A 37 11.76 -9.13 -0.71
N ASP A 38 11.06 -9.95 -1.48
CA ASP A 38 11.34 -10.27 -2.87
C ASP A 38 10.02 -10.50 -3.64
N ARG A 39 10.15 -10.77 -4.95
CA ARG A 39 8.99 -11.02 -5.81
C ARG A 39 8.15 -12.21 -5.33
N ASP A 40 8.78 -13.32 -5.00
CA ASP A 40 8.08 -14.57 -4.68
C ASP A 40 7.31 -14.46 -3.36
N SER A 41 7.92 -13.83 -2.35
CA SER A 41 7.30 -13.54 -1.06
C SER A 41 6.17 -12.52 -1.17
N ALA A 42 6.30 -11.51 -2.02
CA ALA A 42 5.22 -10.54 -2.30
C ALA A 42 4.04 -11.21 -3.03
N GLU A 43 4.29 -12.04 -4.04
CA GLU A 43 3.26 -12.79 -4.76
C GLU A 43 2.54 -13.78 -3.83
N LYS A 44 3.27 -14.43 -2.91
CA LYS A 44 2.69 -15.30 -1.88
C LYS A 44 1.82 -14.52 -0.90
N LEU A 45 2.29 -13.36 -0.43
CA LEU A 45 1.53 -12.48 0.47
C LEU A 45 0.24 -12.00 -0.20
N ASN A 46 0.31 -11.52 -1.45
CA ASN A 46 -0.87 -11.07 -2.20
C ASN A 46 -1.92 -12.18 -2.36
N ARG A 47 -1.50 -13.41 -2.68
CA ARG A 47 -2.41 -14.55 -2.77
C ARG A 47 -3.10 -14.87 -1.45
N LEU A 48 -2.38 -14.80 -0.34
CA LEU A 48 -2.95 -15.05 0.99
C LEU A 48 -3.96 -13.97 1.40
N LEU A 49 -3.82 -12.74 0.92
CA LEU A 49 -4.73 -11.63 1.22
C LEU A 49 -5.97 -11.60 0.34
N ALA A 50 -5.89 -12.14 -0.88
CA ALA A 50 -6.99 -12.15 -1.84
C ALA A 50 -8.15 -13.08 -1.47
N ASP A 51 -7.91 -14.05 -0.59
CA ASP A 51 -8.89 -15.07 -0.18
C ASP A 51 -9.88 -14.56 0.89
N PRO A 52 -9.44 -13.92 2.00
CA PRO A 52 -10.36 -13.45 3.03
C PRO A 52 -11.06 -12.12 2.70
N VAL A 53 -10.50 -11.28 1.81
CA VAL A 53 -11.04 -9.95 1.50
C VAL A 53 -10.81 -9.55 0.05
N ALA A 54 -11.71 -8.73 -0.50
CA ALA A 54 -11.49 -8.11 -1.81
C ALA A 54 -10.29 -7.14 -1.74
N GLU A 55 -9.49 -7.04 -2.81
CA GLU A 55 -8.30 -6.18 -2.88
C GLU A 55 -8.57 -4.71 -2.47
N ARG A 56 -9.75 -4.17 -2.79
CA ARG A 56 -10.21 -2.83 -2.38
C ARG A 56 -10.29 -2.61 -0.85
N ALA A 57 -10.25 -3.67 -0.06
CA ALA A 57 -10.25 -3.66 1.39
C ALA A 57 -8.85 -3.86 1.98
N VAL A 58 -7.81 -3.99 1.15
CA VAL A 58 -6.42 -4.15 1.57
C VAL A 58 -5.68 -2.83 1.34
N PHE A 59 -5.15 -2.25 2.42
CA PHE A 59 -4.41 -1.00 2.42
C PHE A 59 -2.96 -1.29 2.78
N ARG A 60 -2.04 -1.09 1.83
CA ARG A 60 -0.59 -1.21 2.06
C ARG A 60 -0.05 0.17 2.36
N VAL A 61 0.46 0.37 3.56
CA VAL A 61 0.93 1.67 4.03
C VAL A 61 2.28 1.96 3.40
N ASP A 62 2.32 3.04 2.61
CA ASP A 62 3.55 3.66 2.16
C ASP A 62 3.56 5.12 2.61
N HIS A 63 4.42 5.42 3.59
CA HIS A 63 4.57 6.76 4.14
C HIS A 63 5.02 7.82 3.13
N PHE A 64 5.68 7.45 2.02
CA PHE A 64 6.04 8.41 0.98
C PHE A 64 4.80 8.93 0.25
N LEU A 65 3.78 8.09 0.05
CA LEU A 65 2.51 8.49 -0.55
C LEU A 65 1.73 9.48 0.32
N ALA A 66 2.02 9.55 1.62
CA ALA A 66 1.42 10.53 2.54
C ALA A 66 2.17 11.87 2.57
N MET A 67 3.36 11.97 1.94
CA MET A 67 4.14 13.20 1.94
C MET A 67 3.46 14.27 1.09
N ILE A 68 3.35 15.49 1.65
CA ILE A 68 2.68 16.63 0.99
C ILE A 68 3.27 16.88 -0.41
N THR A 69 4.59 16.78 -0.58
CA THR A 69 5.24 16.97 -1.89
C THR A 69 4.80 15.93 -2.92
N VAL A 70 4.66 14.66 -2.51
CA VAL A 70 4.18 13.58 -3.39
C VAL A 70 2.70 13.77 -3.72
N GLN A 71 1.88 14.12 -2.73
CA GLN A 71 0.47 14.41 -2.94
C GLN A 71 0.24 15.65 -3.81
N ASN A 72 1.09 16.67 -3.69
CA ASN A 72 1.09 17.82 -4.57
C ASN A 72 1.41 17.41 -6.00
N LEU A 73 2.37 16.51 -6.24
CA LEU A 73 2.64 16.02 -7.59
C LEU A 73 1.39 15.34 -8.21
N LEU A 74 0.66 14.55 -7.42
CA LEU A 74 -0.56 13.88 -7.86
C LEU A 74 -1.74 14.84 -8.05
N GLY A 75 -1.82 15.92 -7.25
CA GLY A 75 -2.93 16.88 -7.28
C GLY A 75 -2.72 18.10 -8.19
N SER A 76 -1.49 18.60 -8.32
CA SER A 76 -1.14 19.80 -9.11
C SER A 76 -0.69 19.47 -10.53
N GLY A 77 -0.10 18.28 -10.75
CA GLY A 77 0.35 17.81 -12.06
C GLY A 77 -0.75 17.69 -13.13
N LEU A 78 -2.03 17.75 -12.72
CA LEU A 78 -3.20 17.68 -13.59
C LEU A 78 -4.12 18.91 -13.51
N ALA A 79 -3.86 19.85 -12.59
CA ALA A 79 -4.68 21.06 -12.44
C ALA A 79 -4.14 22.23 -13.29
N ASP A 80 -2.82 22.29 -13.49
CA ASP A 80 -2.19 23.30 -14.34
C ASP A 80 -2.20 22.84 -15.80
N ARG A 81 -3.16 23.35 -16.59
CA ARG A 81 -3.30 23.07 -18.04
C ARG A 81 -2.00 23.22 -18.84
N VAL A 82 -1.09 24.09 -18.38
CA VAL A 82 0.22 24.30 -19.02
C VAL A 82 1.15 23.10 -18.76
N LEU A 83 1.18 22.57 -17.54
CA LEU A 83 2.02 21.43 -17.18
C LEU A 83 1.50 20.14 -17.82
N GLU A 84 0.18 19.95 -17.88
CA GLU A 84 -0.44 18.78 -18.54
C GLU A 84 0.02 18.62 -20.00
N SER A 85 0.00 19.71 -20.78
CA SER A 85 0.42 19.69 -22.18
C SER A 85 1.91 19.36 -22.41
N ARG A 86 2.74 19.60 -21.38
CA ARG A 86 4.20 19.42 -21.44
C ARG A 86 4.67 18.15 -20.72
N TRP A 87 3.79 17.43 -20.02
CA TRP A 87 4.15 16.22 -19.29
C TRP A 87 4.24 15.00 -20.22
N ASN A 88 5.16 15.05 -21.18
CA ASN A 88 5.43 13.98 -22.14
C ASN A 88 6.87 14.03 -22.68
N SER A 89 7.28 12.97 -23.36
CA SER A 89 8.64 12.81 -23.88
C SER A 89 9.03 13.81 -24.98
N ALA A 90 8.07 14.51 -25.62
CA ALA A 90 8.41 15.56 -26.58
C ALA A 90 8.95 16.83 -25.90
N HIS A 91 8.70 16.99 -24.58
CA HIS A 91 9.08 18.17 -23.82
C HIS A 91 9.99 17.85 -22.62
N ILE A 92 10.02 16.60 -22.14
CA ILE A 92 10.83 16.15 -21.00
C ILE A 92 12.01 15.32 -21.49
N ALA A 93 13.23 15.79 -21.24
CA ALA A 93 14.46 15.08 -21.61
C ALA A 93 14.88 14.02 -20.57
N LYS A 94 14.60 14.24 -19.28
CA LYS A 94 14.99 13.34 -18.17
C LYS A 94 14.03 13.51 -17.00
N VAL A 95 13.74 12.39 -16.33
CA VAL A 95 13.19 12.36 -14.96
C VAL A 95 14.25 11.76 -14.05
N GLU A 96 14.54 12.44 -12.95
CA GLU A 96 15.50 12.00 -11.94
C GLU A 96 14.79 11.81 -10.61
N ILE A 97 14.93 10.61 -10.04
CA ILE A 97 14.42 10.25 -8.73
C ILE A 97 15.65 10.03 -7.85
N VAL A 98 15.74 10.81 -6.76
CA VAL A 98 16.87 10.80 -5.81
C VAL A 98 16.43 10.18 -4.50
#